data_AF-A0A357LRD1-F1
#
_entry.id   AF-A0A357LRD1-F1
#
_cell.length_a   1.000
_cell.length_b   1.000
_cell.length_c   1.000
_cell.angle_alpha   90.00
_cell.angle_beta   90.00
_cell.angle_gamma   90.00
#
_symmetry.space_group_name_H-M   'P 1'
#
loop_
_entity.id
_entity.type
_entity.pdbx_description
1 polymer ?
#
loop_
_entity_poly.entity_id
_entity_poly.type
_entity_poly.pdbx_seq_one_letter_code
_entity_poly.pdbx_strand_id
1 'polypeptide(L)' 'MKYIFSPEAQAVLATSSCFWGMPANSKAGDQLSDDQKTALRWDQQADHLARTQLDPAPDADRDADMQDLWLETLQQ' A
#
# COMPACT_ATOMS: atom_id res chain seq x y z
N MET A 1 -3.92 19.60 7.87
CA MET A 1 -4.39 18.43 7.10
C MET A 1 -4.58 18.66 5.61
N LYS A 2 -4.93 19.85 5.10
CA LYS A 2 -5.23 20.01 3.66
C LYS A 2 -4.05 19.73 2.71
N TYR A 3 -2.81 20.04 3.11
CA TYR A 3 -1.63 19.86 2.24
C TYR A 3 -1.34 18.38 1.94
N ILE A 4 -1.42 17.48 2.92
CA ILE A 4 -1.04 16.07 2.74
C ILE A 4 -1.86 15.35 1.66
N PHE A 5 -3.06 15.85 1.33
CA PHE A 5 -3.94 15.28 0.31
C PHE A 5 -3.73 15.89 -1.09
N SER A 6 -2.89 16.92 -1.22
CA SER A 6 -2.60 17.52 -2.52
C SER A 6 -1.84 16.54 -3.43
N PRO A 7 -1.94 16.69 -4.77
CA PRO A 7 -1.15 15.86 -5.69
C PRO A 7 0.36 15.96 -5.45
N GLU A 8 0.85 17.17 -5.20
CA GLU A 8 2.27 17.45 -4.90
C GLU A 8 2.73 16.73 -3.64
N ALA A 9 2.01 16.90 -2.53
CA ALA A 9 2.41 16.29 -1.25
C ALA A 9 2.34 14.76 -1.31
N GLN A 10 1.36 14.20 -2.02
CA GLN A 10 1.24 12.76 -2.22
C GLN A 10 2.37 12.20 -3.09
N ALA A 11 2.82 12.94 -4.12
CA ALA A 11 3.98 12.55 -4.92
C ALA A 11 5.27 12.56 -4.07
N VAL A 12 5.52 13.62 -3.30
CA VAL A 12 6.66 13.71 -2.37
C VAL A 12 6.65 12.57 -1.37
N LEU A 13 5.50 12.29 -0.77
CA LEU A 13 5.35 11.25 0.23
C LEU A 13 5.66 9.86 -0.37
N ALA A 14 5.09 9.53 -1.53
CA ALA A 14 5.29 8.23 -2.19
C ALA A 14 6.73 7.97 -2.65
N THR A 15 7.56 9.01 -2.79
CA THR A 15 8.96 8.88 -3.18
C THR A 15 9.93 9.19 -2.04
N SER A 16 9.42 9.35 -0.83
CA SER A 16 10.25 9.59 0.36
C SER A 16 11.01 8.32 0.75
N SER A 17 12.22 8.48 1.27
CA SER A 17 13.08 7.36 1.66
C SER A 17 12.49 6.48 2.77
N CYS A 18 11.59 7.01 3.60
CA CYS A 18 10.98 6.31 4.74
C CYS A 18 9.48 5.99 4.55
N PHE A 19 8.92 6.24 3.37
CA PHE A 19 7.52 5.96 3.10
C PHE A 19 7.38 5.23 1.78
N TRP A 20 6.97 3.96 1.85
CA TRP A 20 6.83 3.08 0.69
C TRP A 20 5.36 2.72 0.54
N GLY A 21 4.59 3.64 -0.02
CA GLY A 21 3.17 3.47 -0.24
C GLY A 21 2.71 4.24 -1.48
N MET A 22 1.74 3.67 -2.19
CA MET A 22 1.18 4.31 -3.37
C MET A 22 0.39 5.57 -3.00
N PRO A 23 0.46 6.67 -3.80
CA PRO A 23 -0.39 7.83 -3.58
C PRO A 23 -1.87 7.46 -3.54
N ALA A 24 -2.58 7.93 -2.51
CA ALA A 24 -4.03 7.81 -2.46
C ALA A 24 -4.73 8.75 -3.45
N ASN A 25 -4.04 9.83 -3.86
CA ASN A 25 -4.52 10.76 -4.88
C ASN A 25 -3.89 10.42 -6.24
N SER A 26 -4.68 9.86 -7.16
CA SER A 26 -4.20 9.45 -8.49
C SER A 26 -3.60 10.60 -9.31
N LYS A 27 -4.00 11.85 -9.05
CA LYS A 27 -3.42 13.04 -9.69
C LYS A 27 -1.96 13.29 -9.32
N ALA A 28 -1.44 12.62 -8.29
CA ALA A 28 0.00 12.65 -7.97
C ALA A 28 0.85 12.16 -9.15
N GLY A 29 0.30 11.30 -10.02
CA GLY A 29 0.97 10.85 -11.24
C GLY A 29 1.45 11.97 -12.15
N ASP A 30 0.77 13.13 -12.14
CA ASP A 30 1.17 14.29 -12.94
C ASP A 30 2.40 15.02 -12.38
N GLN A 31 2.78 14.73 -11.13
CA GLN A 31 3.93 15.33 -10.43
C GLN A 31 5.14 14.38 -10.36
N LEU A 32 4.98 13.13 -10.80
CA LEU A 32 6.03 12.11 -10.76
C LEU A 32 6.83 12.08 -12.07
N SER A 33 8.15 11.90 -11.95
CA SER A 33 9.01 11.56 -13.08
C SER A 33 8.75 10.14 -13.59
N ASP A 34 9.23 9.83 -14.78
CA ASP A 34 9.10 8.49 -15.36
C ASP A 34 9.85 7.42 -14.55
N ASP A 35 11.02 7.76 -14.01
CA ASP A 35 11.78 6.88 -13.11
C ASP A 35 11.00 6.59 -11.82
N GLN A 36 10.36 7.60 -11.25
CA GLN A 36 9.51 7.45 -10.06
C GLN A 36 8.27 6.60 -10.37
N LYS A 37 7.63 6.81 -11.52
CA LYS A 37 6.49 5.98 -11.97
C LYS A 37 6.91 4.53 -12.16
N THR A 38 8.10 4.30 -12.72
CA THR A 38 8.66 2.96 -12.91
C THR A 38 8.93 2.27 -11.56
N ALA A 39 9.58 2.97 -10.62
CA ALA A 39 9.84 2.46 -9.28
C ALA A 39 8.55 2.09 -8.53
N LEU A 40 7.50 2.91 -8.70
CA LEU A 40 6.18 2.70 -8.14
C LEU A 40 5.30 1.70 -8.92
N ARG A 41 5.80 1.13 -10.03
CA ARG A 41 5.03 0.26 -10.93
C ARG A 41 3.68 0.86 -11.30
N TRP A 42 3.71 2.15 -11.68
CA TRP A 42 2.51 2.97 -11.90
C TRP A 42 1.60 2.39 -13.00
N ASP A 43 2.20 1.80 -14.03
CA ASP A 43 1.53 1.15 -15.15
C ASP A 43 0.72 -0.09 -14.74
N GLN A 44 1.06 -0.73 -13.61
CA GLN A 44 0.41 -1.94 -13.12
C GLN A 44 -0.68 -1.66 -12.07
N GLN A 45 -0.90 -0.40 -11.70
CA GLN A 45 -1.73 -0.04 -10.55
C GLN A 45 -3.18 -0.48 -10.69
N ALA A 46 -3.76 -0.37 -11.88
CA ALA A 46 -5.14 -0.82 -12.13
C ALA A 46 -5.30 -2.32 -11.82
N ASP A 47 -4.36 -3.13 -12.28
CA ASP A 47 -4.39 -4.58 -12.07
C ASP A 47 -4.12 -4.94 -10.60
N HIS A 48 -3.23 -4.22 -9.92
CA HIS A 48 -2.97 -4.41 -8.50
C HIS A 48 -4.21 -4.07 -7.66
N LEU A 49 -4.85 -2.93 -7.93
CA LEU A 49 -6.09 -2.52 -7.26
C LEU A 49 -7.23 -3.54 -7.46
N ALA A 50 -7.36 -4.12 -8.65
CA ALA A 50 -8.34 -5.16 -8.93
C ALA A 50 -8.11 -6.45 -8.12
N ARG A 51 -6.87 -6.71 -7.68
CA ARG A 51 -6.50 -7.89 -6.88
C ARG A 51 -6.49 -7.62 -5.37
N THR A 52 -6.41 -6.36 -4.95
CA THR A 52 -6.38 -5.99 -3.53
C THR A 52 -7.63 -6.51 -2.81
N GLN A 53 -7.41 -7.19 -1.70
CA GLN A 53 -8.43 -7.54 -0.74
C GLN A 53 -8.22 -6.71 0.52
N LEU A 54 -9.32 -6.29 1.15
CA LEU A 54 -9.22 -5.70 2.48
C LEU A 54 -8.76 -6.80 3.45
N ASP A 55 -7.86 -6.43 4.35
CA ASP A 55 -7.46 -7.32 5.43
C ASP A 55 -8.72 -7.76 6.20
N PRO A 56 -8.94 -9.07 6.38
CA PRO A 56 -10.13 -9.54 7.07
C PRO A 56 -10.13 -9.01 8.51
N ALA A 57 -11.30 -8.66 9.01
CA ALA A 57 -11.52 -8.38 10.43
C ALA A 57 -12.15 -9.64 11.07
N PRO A 58 -11.35 -10.64 11.47
CA PRO A 58 -11.86 -11.87 12.07
C PRO A 58 -12.53 -11.59 13.42
N ASP A 59 -13.44 -12.47 13.81
CA ASP A 59 -13.86 -12.55 15.21
C ASP A 59 -12.75 -13.16 16.08
N ALA A 60 -12.95 -13.16 17.41
CA ALA A 60 -11.93 -13.60 18.35
C ALA A 60 -11.55 -15.08 18.15
N ASP A 61 -12.51 -15.94 17.81
CA ASP A 61 -12.27 -17.37 17.61
C ASP A 61 -11.41 -17.59 16.36
N ARG A 62 -11.76 -16.90 15.25
CA ARG A 62 -11.02 -16.99 14.00
C ARG A 62 -9.61 -16.38 14.10
N ASP A 63 -9.45 -15.31 14.87
CA ASP A 63 -8.14 -14.72 15.14
C ASP A 63 -7.25 -15.69 15.92
N ALA A 64 -7.79 -16.37 16.94
CA ALA A 64 -7.05 -17.38 17.70
C ALA A 64 -6.57 -18.55 16.82
N ASP A 65 -7.44 -19.09 15.96
CA ASP A 65 -7.06 -20.16 15.01
C ASP A 65 -5.89 -19.73 14.10
N MET A 66 -5.90 -18.48 13.64
CA MET A 66 -4.84 -17.93 12.79
C MET A 66 -3.52 -17.75 13.55
N GLN A 67 -3.59 -17.34 14.81
CA GLN A 67 -2.42 -17.22 15.68
C GLN A 67 -1.79 -18.59 15.97
N ASP A 68 -2.60 -19.60 16.28
CA ASP A 68 -2.12 -20.97 16.53
C ASP A 68 -1.40 -21.54 15.30
N LEU A 69 -1.98 -21.42 14.11
CA LEU A 69 -1.36 -21.85 12.85
C LEU A 69 -0.01 -21.15 12.60
N TRP A 70 0.08 -19.86 12.91
CA TRP A 70 1.32 -19.10 12.77
C TRP A 70 2.40 -19.59 13.74
N LEU A 71 2.04 -19.83 15.00
CA LEU A 71 2.96 -20.34 16.02
C LEU A 71 3.48 -21.74 15.69
N GLU A 72 2.65 -22.61 15.13
CA GLU A 72 3.07 -23.92 14.63
C GLU A 72 4.08 -23.79 13.48
N THR A 73 3.86 -22.86 12.56
CA THR A 73 4.76 -22.61 11.42
C THR A 73 6.14 -22.13 11.87
N LEU A 74 6.21 -21.30 12.91
CA LEU A 74 7.47 -20.79 13.46
C LEU A 74 8.33 -21.85 14.18
N GLN A 75 7.75 -22.99 14.55
CA GLN A 75 8.42 -24.04 15.30
C GLN A 75 9.00 -25.16 14.42
N GLN A 76 8.88 -25.05 13.09
CA GLN A 76 9.46 -25.96 12.09
C GLN A 76 10.86 -25.53 11.66
#